data_AF-X1J303-F1
#
_entry.id   AF-X1J303-F1
#
_cell.length_a   1.000
_cell.length_b   1.000
_cell.length_c   1.000
_cell.angle_alpha   90.00
_cell.angle_beta   90.00
_cell.angle_gamma   90.00
#
_symmetry.space_group_name_H-M   'P 1'
#
loop_
_entity.id
_entity.type
_entity.pdbx_description
1 polymer ?
#
loop_
_entity_poly.entity_id
_entity_poly.type
_entity_poly.pdbx_seq_one_letter_code
_entity_poly.pdbx_strand_id
1 'polypeptide(L)' 'MKNIQCFLYDTYVDFEIALVCSYLNLNENIKITYISYDKDFVLSSAGFTVKP' A
#
# COMPACT_ATOMS: atom_id res chain seq x y z
N MET A 1 2.13 9.07 -16.87
CA MET A 1 1.82 8.13 -15.78
C MET A 1 2.95 8.16 -14.75
N LYS A 2 2.67 8.60 -13.52
CA LYS A 2 3.62 8.60 -12.40
C LYS A 2 3.48 7.27 -11.64
N ASN A 3 4.60 6.68 -11.23
CA ASN A 3 4.60 5.47 -10.41
C ASN A 3 4.98 5.84 -8.98
N ILE A 4 4.19 5.41 -8.01
CA ILE A 4 4.47 5.59 -6.59
C ILE A 4 4.63 4.20 -5.97
N GLN A 5 5.72 4.03 -5.24
CA GLN A 5 5.95 2.84 -4.43
C GLN A 5 5.47 3.11 -3.01
N CYS A 6 4.57 2.28 -2.51
CA CYS A 6 4.06 2.35 -1.15
C CYS A 6 4.65 1.19 -0.35
N PHE A 7 5.54 1.51 0.58
CA PHE A 7 6.22 0.51 1.39
C PHE A 7 5.31 0.04 2.53
N LEU A 8 5.03 -1.26 2.55
CA LEU A 8 4.25 -1.92 3.60
C LEU A 8 5.20 -2.66 4.54
N TYR A 9 4.95 -2.51 5.84
CA TYR A 9 5.60 -3.24 6.92
C TYR A 9 4.53 -3.91 7.78
N ASP A 10 4.89 -4.98 8.50
CA ASP A 10 3.92 -5.65 9.37
C ASP A 10 3.30 -4.65 10.34
N THR A 11 2.02 -4.83 10.63
CA THR A 11 1.25 -3.98 11.54
C THR A 11 1.06 -2.53 11.06
N TYR A 12 1.26 -2.26 9.76
CA TYR A 12 0.84 -0.97 9.19
C TYR A 12 -0.65 -0.72 9.43
N VAL A 13 -1.01 0.56 9.59
CA VAL A 13 -2.39 0.97 9.83
C VAL A 13 -3.12 1.07 8.49
N ASP A 14 -4.14 0.23 8.33
CA ASP A 14 -4.89 0.07 7.08
C ASP A 14 -5.49 1.37 6.55
N PHE A 15 -6.09 2.14 7.46
CA PHE A 15 -6.76 3.39 7.13
C PHE A 15 -5.80 4.43 6.55
N GLU A 16 -4.59 4.53 7.09
CA GLU A 16 -3.59 5.51 6.65
C GLU A 16 -3.13 5.23 5.23
N ILE A 17 -2.81 3.96 4.93
CA ILE A 17 -2.39 3.53 3.60
C ILE A 17 -3.54 3.63 2.60
N ALA A 18 -4.74 3.18 2.96
CA ALA A 18 -5.90 3.20 2.07
C ALA A 18 -6.29 4.64 1.69
N LEU A 19 -6.23 5.58 2.64
CA LEU A 19 -6.59 6.97 2.38
C LEU A 19 -5.60 7.64 1.44
N VAL A 20 -4.29 7.52 1.71
CA VAL A 20 -3.23 8.08 0.86
C VAL A 20 -3.29 7.49 -0.55
N CYS A 21 -3.44 6.16 -0.66
CA CYS A 21 -3.51 5.50 -1.95
C CYS A 21 -4.77 5.89 -2.73
N SER A 22 -5.91 6.03 -2.06
CA SER A 22 -7.15 6.47 -2.70
C SER A 22 -7.03 7.90 -3.24
N TYR A 23 -6.52 8.85 -2.44
CA TYR A 23 -6.33 10.23 -2.90
C TYR A 23 -5.34 10.34 -4.06
N LEU A 24 -4.26 9.56 -4.04
CA LEU A 24 -3.28 9.52 -5.12
C LEU A 24 -3.85 8.87 -6.38
N ASN A 25 -4.62 7.78 -6.25
CA ASN A 25 -5.17 7.04 -7.38
C ASN A 25 -6.37 7.76 -8.04
N LEU A 26 -7.10 8.61 -7.32
CA LEU A 26 -8.11 9.51 -7.88
C LEU A 26 -7.52 10.50 -8.90
N ASN A 27 -6.20 10.70 -8.87
CA ASN A 27 -5.50 11.38 -9.95
C ASN A 27 -5.24 10.34 -11.06
N GLU A 28 -6.00 10.41 -12.16
CA GLU A 28 -6.06 9.40 -13.26
C GLU A 28 -4.72 9.06 -13.94
N ASN A 29 -3.62 9.67 -13.50
CA ASN A 29 -2.27 9.48 -14.02
C ASN A 29 -1.28 8.86 -13.02
N ILE A 30 -1.74 8.29 -11.90
CA ILE A 30 -0.88 7.66 -10.90
C ILE A 30 -1.11 6.14 -10.85
N LYS A 31 -0.04 5.37 -10.93
CA LYS A 31 -0.01 3.93 -10.63
C LYS A 31 0.67 3.72 -9.28
N ILE A 32 -0.01 3.05 -8.36
CA ILE A 32 0.53 2.68 -7.06
C ILE A 32 0.98 1.22 -7.10
N THR A 33 2.16 0.94 -6.57
CA THR A 33 2.69 -0.41 -6.39
C THR A 33 3.05 -0.58 -4.93
N TYR A 34 2.50 -1.60 -4.28
CA TYR A 34 2.90 -1.94 -2.93
C TYR A 34 4.26 -2.66 -2.99
N ILE A 35 5.10 -2.46 -1.99
CA ILE A 35 6.41 -3.13 -1.89
C ILE A 35 6.68 -3.48 -0.43
N SER A 36 7.48 -4.51 -0.18
CA SER A 36 7.89 -4.95 1.16
C SER A 36 9.35 -5.41 1.15
N TYR A 37 9.96 -5.55 2.34
CA TYR A 37 11.25 -6.22 2.48
C TYR A 37 11.07 -7.73 2.51
N ASP A 38 11.35 -8.38 1.38
CA ASP A 38 11.49 -9.85 1.27
C ASP A 38 10.28 -10.63 1.84
N LYS A 39 9.08 -10.07 1.65
CA LYS A 39 7.84 -10.70 2.08
C LYS A 39 6.87 -10.82 0.93
N ASP A 40 6.44 -12.05 0.66
CA ASP A 40 5.35 -12.34 -0.27
C ASP A 40 4.00 -11.79 0.24
N PHE A 41 3.87 -11.62 1.55
CA PHE A 41 2.66 -11.09 2.19
C PHE A 41 3.00 -10.26 3.43
N VAL A 42 2.23 -9.19 3.66
CA VAL A 42 2.31 -8.33 4.84
C VAL A 42 1.00 -8.42 5.62
N LEU A 43 1.10 -8.57 6.94
CA LEU A 43 -0.06 -8.59 7.85
C LEU A 43 -0.29 -7.19 8.41
N SER A 44 -1.47 -6.63 8.20
CA SER A 44 -1.83 -5.31 8.73
C SER A 44 -2.27 -5.35 10.19
N SER A 45 -2.38 -4.18 10.83
CA SER A 45 -2.88 -4.04 12.20
C SER A 45 -4.31 -4.56 12.40
N ALA A 46 -5.14 -4.50 11.35
CA ALA A 46 -6.50 -5.05 11.37
C ALA A 46 -6.56 -6.55 11.04
N GLY A 47 -5.42 -7.20 10.80
CA GLY A 47 -5.32 -8.63 10.49
C GLY A 47 -5.55 -8.97 9.02
N PHE A 48 -5.50 -8.00 8.11
CA PHE A 48 -5.57 -8.29 6.67
C PHE A 48 -4.22 -8.72 6.13
N THR A 49 -4.23 -9.75 5.29
CA THR A 49 -3.04 -10.18 4.55
C THR A 49 -3.04 -9.50 3.19
N VAL A 50 -2.00 -8.71 2.91
CA VAL A 50 -1.83 -8.00 1.64
C VAL A 50 -0.64 -8.56 0.90
N LYS A 51 -0.80 -8.77 -0.41
CA LYS A 51 0.32 -9.04 -1.31
C LYS A 51 0.89 -7.68 -1.75
N PRO A 52 2.12 -7.36 -1.35
CA PRO A 52 2.81 -6.17 -1.84
C PRO A 52 3.07 -6.29 -3.36
#